data_AF-A0A966D7L7-F1
#
_entry.id   AF-A0A966D7L7-F1
#
_cell.length_a   1.000
_cell.length_b   1.000
_cell.length_c   1.000
_cell.angle_alpha   90.00
_cell.angle_beta   90.00
_cell.angle_gamma   90.00
#
_symmetry.space_group_name_H-M   'P 1'
#
loop_
_entity.id
_entity.type
_entity.pdbx_description
1 polymer ?
#
loop_
_entity_poly.entity_id
_entity_poly.type
_entity_poly.pdbx_seq_one_letter_code
_entity_poly.pdbx_strand_id
1 'polypeptide(L)' 'MEKTVVELFAGVGGFRCGLNNVQIVDGKVVENNTWKFVWANQWEPSTKSQHAFECYEQR' A
#
# COMPACT_ATOMS: atom_id res chain seq x y z
N MET A 1 17.44 -4.73 11.21
CA MET A 1 16.60 -3.59 11.57
C MET A 1 15.26 -3.78 10.87
N GLU A 2 14.14 -3.62 11.58
CA GLU A 2 12.79 -3.68 10.97
C GLU A 2 12.62 -2.46 10.05
N LYS A 3 12.20 -2.69 8.80
CA LYS A 3 12.00 -1.62 7.82
C LYS A 3 10.54 -1.19 7.85
N THR A 4 10.25 -0.06 8.50
CA THR A 4 8.89 0.49 8.62
C THR A 4 8.70 1.69 7.70
N VAL A 5 7.48 1.86 7.19
CA VAL A 5 7.10 2.96 6.30
C VAL A 5 5.77 3.57 6.72
N VAL A 6 5.70 4.89 6.57
CA VAL A 6 4.46 5.67 6.56
C VAL A 6 4.23 6.16 5.13
N GLU A 7 3.07 5.84 4.55
CA GLU A 7 2.72 6.24 3.18
C GLU A 7 1.71 7.40 3.21
N LEU A 8 2.18 8.62 3.00
CA LEU A 8 1.32 9.80 2.90
C LEU A 8 0.83 9.98 1.47
N PHE A 9 -0.46 10.24 1.31
CA PHE A 9 -1.09 10.38 -0.02
C PHE A 9 -0.90 9.11 -0.86
N ALA A 10 -1.27 7.95 -0.28
CA ALA A 10 -1.02 6.64 -0.85
C ALA A 10 -1.65 6.39 -2.24
N GLY A 11 -2.67 7.16 -2.62
CA GLY A 11 -3.39 7.03 -3.88
C GLY A 11 -3.91 5.60 -4.09
N VAL A 12 -3.33 4.90 -5.06
CA VAL A 12 -3.65 3.49 -5.40
C VAL A 12 -2.63 2.47 -4.86
N GLY A 13 -1.66 2.89 -4.05
CA GLY A 13 -0.76 2.00 -3.31
C GLY A 13 0.51 1.59 -4.05
N GLY A 14 0.97 2.43 -4.98
CA GLY A 14 2.12 2.15 -5.83
C GLY A 14 3.42 1.94 -5.06
N PHE A 15 3.67 2.70 -3.98
CA PHE A 15 4.87 2.51 -3.17
C PHE A 15 4.87 1.18 -2.44
N ARG A 16 3.72 0.71 -1.95
CA ARG A 16 3.62 -0.63 -1.37
C ARG A 16 3.93 -1.71 -2.39
N CYS A 17 3.36 -1.62 -3.59
CA CYS A 17 3.66 -2.55 -4.66
C CYS A 17 5.16 -2.60 -4.99
N GLY A 18 5.80 -1.43 -5.11
CA GLY A 18 7.23 -1.35 -5.40
C GLY A 18 8.13 -1.83 -4.24
N LEU A 19 7.90 -1.32 -3.02
CA LEU A 19 8.75 -1.62 -1.86
C LEU A 19 8.65 -3.07 -1.41
N ASN A 20 7.46 -3.68 -1.55
CA ASN A 20 7.23 -5.08 -1.22
C ASN A 20 7.33 -6.02 -2.43
N ASN A 21 7.79 -5.55 -3.59
CA ASN A 21 7.90 -6.38 -4.81
C ASN A 21 6.64 -7.24 -5.04
N VAL A 22 5.49 -6.58 -5.10
CA VAL A 22 4.21 -7.25 -5.35
C VAL A 22 4.20 -7.79 -6.77
N GLN A 23 3.87 -9.06 -6.91
CA GLN A 23 3.83 -9.77 -8.18
C GLN A 23 2.54 -10.58 -8.31
N ILE A 24 2.17 -10.88 -9.55
CA ILE A 24 1.10 -11.83 -9.84
C ILE A 24 1.75 -13.10 -10.38
N VAL A 25 1.62 -14.19 -9.63
CA VAL A 25 2.13 -15.52 -10.00
C VAL A 25 0.94 -16.47 -10.05
N ASP A 26 0.73 -17.10 -11.19
CA ASP A 26 -0.41 -18.01 -11.43
C ASP A 26 -1.77 -17.42 -11.05
N GLY A 27 -1.97 -16.14 -11.38
CA GLY A 27 -3.21 -15.41 -11.09
C GLY A 27 -3.41 -15.02 -9.61
N LYS A 28 -2.41 -15.25 -8.75
CA LYS A 28 -2.45 -14.89 -7.33
C LYS A 28 -1.49 -13.74 -7.05
N VAL A 29 -1.92 -12.80 -6.21
CA VAL A 29 -1.08 -11.70 -5.72
C VAL A 29 -0.14 -12.25 -4.65
N VAL A 30 1.16 -12.00 -4.82
CA VAL A 30 2.23 -12.39 -3.90
C VAL A 30 3.03 -11.14 -3.55
N GLU A 31 3.33 -10.91 -2.28
CA GLU A 31 4.16 -9.78 -1.84
C GLU A 31 5.32 -10.26 -0.97
N ASN A 32 6.49 -9.67 -1.18
CA ASN A 32 7.61 -9.80 -0.26
C ASN A 32 7.40 -8.79 0.87
N ASN A 33 7.14 -9.25 2.10
CA ASN A 33 6.96 -8.41 3.29
C ASN A 33 8.28 -7.73 3.76
N THR A 34 8.92 -7.01 2.84
CA THR A 34 10.23 -6.38 3.02
C THR A 34 10.11 -5.09 3.83
N TRP A 35 9.04 -4.34 3.59
CA TRP A 35 8.67 -3.13 4.30
C TRP A 35 7.32 -3.30 4.98
N LYS A 36 7.26 -2.90 6.24
CA LYS A 36 6.04 -2.88 7.03
C LYS A 36 5.42 -1.49 6.99
N PHE A 37 4.29 -1.39 6.31
CA PHE A 37 3.48 -0.17 6.27
C PHE A 37 2.71 -0.08 7.58
N VAL A 38 3.09 0.87 8.44
CA VAL A 38 2.52 1.01 9.79
C VAL A 38 1.43 2.07 9.86
N TRP A 39 1.41 2.98 8.89
CA TRP A 39 0.36 3.98 8.74
C TRP A 39 0.29 4.43 7.28
N ALA A 40 -0.89 4.81 6.85
CA ALA A 40 -1.10 5.49 5.61
C ALA A 40 -2.21 6.52 5.77
N ASN A 41 -2.23 7.54 4.92
CA ASN A 41 -3.41 8.36 4.73
C ASN A 41 -3.64 8.63 3.26
N GLN A 42 -4.87 8.99 2.95
CA GLN A 42 -5.22 9.56 1.67
C GLN A 42 -6.17 10.74 1.92
N TRP A 43 -5.79 11.92 1.43
CA TRP A 43 -6.68 13.07 1.37
C TRP A 43 -6.41 13.82 0.07
N GLU A 44 -7.43 13.91 -0.78
CA GLU A 44 -7.42 14.70 -2.02
C GLU A 44 -8.67 15.59 -2.06
N PRO A 45 -8.54 16.89 -2.41
CA PRO A 45 -9.68 17.82 -2.41
C PRO A 45 -10.81 17.43 -3.39
N SER A 46 -10.44 16.83 -4.51
CA SER A 46 -11.34 16.55 -5.64
C SER A 46 -11.83 15.10 -5.70
N THR A 47 -11.25 14.21 -4.90
CA THR A 47 -11.44 12.76 -5.03
C THR A 47 -11.78 12.16 -3.67
N LYS A 48 -13.01 11.63 -3.54
CA LYS A 48 -13.43 10.95 -2.30
C LYS A 48 -12.95 9.51 -2.21
N SER A 49 -12.68 8.85 -3.34
CA SER A 49 -12.30 7.44 -3.39
C SER A 49 -10.88 7.23 -2.90
N GLN A 50 -10.68 6.27 -1.99
CA GLN A 50 -9.40 6.04 -1.33
C GLN A 50 -8.98 4.57 -1.44
N HIS A 51 -8.82 4.06 -2.66
CA HIS A 51 -8.66 2.63 -2.92
C HIS A 51 -7.53 1.95 -2.10
N ALA A 52 -6.33 2.55 -2.04
CA ALA A 52 -5.24 1.95 -1.27
C ALA A 52 -5.50 2.00 0.24
N PHE A 53 -5.91 3.16 0.73
CA PHE A 53 -6.17 3.37 2.15
C PHE A 53 -7.32 2.47 2.65
N GLU A 54 -8.43 2.40 1.91
CA GLU A 54 -9.55 1.49 2.20
C GLU A 54 -9.11 0.02 2.24
N CYS A 55 -8.26 -0.41 1.30
CA CYS A 55 -7.70 -1.77 1.32
C CYS A 55 -6.72 -2.01 2.49
N TYR A 56 -6.01 -0.98 2.96
CA TYR A 56 -5.10 -1.09 4.09
C TYR A 56 -5.82 -1.12 5.43
N GLU A 57 -6.92 -0.39 5.58
CA GLU A 57 -7.75 -0.42 6.81
C GLU A 57 -8.50 -1.73 7.00
N GLN A 58 -8.92 -2.40 5.92
CA GLN A 58 -9.67 -3.66 5.99
C GLN A 58 -8.80 -4.90 6.30
N ARG A 59 -7.53 -4.70 6.67
CA ARG A 59 -6.51 -5.75 6.74
C ARG A 59 -6.21 -6.23 8.16
#